data_AF-A0A2S2PWP2-F1
#
_entry.id   AF-A0A2S2PWP2-F1
#
_cell.length_a   1.000
_cell.length_b   1.000
_cell.length_c   1.000
_cell.angle_alpha   90.00
_cell.angle_beta   90.00
_cell.angle_gamma   90.00
#
_symmetry.space_group_name_H-M   'P 1'
#
loop_
_entity.id
_entity.type
_entity.pdbx_description
1 polymer ?
#
loop_
_entity_poly.entity_id
_entity_poly.type
_entity_poly.pdbx_seq_one_letter_code
_entity_poly.pdbx_strand_id
1 'polypeptide(L)'
;MTFDFDNPVLKSLDDLNPKKVFSNNRSNSIISFIQLFPRLIKKYNIQKIDDGWRKLNTVELEPEYIIKHKTLNFEEFWVNLKNKEVDNEYPFRVLSNFLLTVLSLRQSNVSCERMFSKINLIKTKQCNRLQTPTLNGLLMASQCMQETTCCKFEPSQNIYNLMTSSNLYSNLNSKDNDDDEIVFMDV
;
A
#
# COMPACT_ATOMS: atom_id res chain seq x y z
N MET A 1 -11.47 10.85 -10.27
CA MET A 1 -10.15 11.47 -10.46
C MET A 1 -9.49 10.70 -11.58
N THR A 2 -9.25 11.33 -12.73
CA THR A 2 -8.53 10.69 -13.84
C THR A 2 -7.04 10.76 -13.54
N PHE A 3 -6.36 9.62 -13.69
CA PHE A 3 -4.91 9.54 -13.52
C PHE A 3 -4.23 10.31 -14.65
N ASP A 4 -3.51 11.38 -14.30
CA ASP A 4 -2.82 12.23 -15.26
C ASP A 4 -1.47 11.61 -15.63
N PHE A 5 -1.39 11.00 -16.81
CA PHE A 5 -0.16 10.39 -17.35
C PHE A 5 0.90 11.43 -17.74
N ASP A 6 0.53 12.70 -17.87
CA ASP A 6 1.49 13.78 -18.12
C ASP A 6 2.14 14.32 -16.86
N ASN A 7 1.78 13.78 -15.70
CA ASN A 7 2.36 14.19 -14.43
C ASN A 7 3.90 13.99 -14.46
N PRO A 8 4.69 15.06 -14.23
CA PRO A 8 6.14 15.01 -14.28
C PRO A 8 6.74 14.01 -13.28
N VAL A 9 6.02 13.70 -12.19
CA VAL A 9 6.40 12.68 -11.20
C VAL A 9 6.37 11.27 -11.79
N LEU A 10 5.46 10.98 -12.72
CA LEU A 10 5.35 9.66 -13.35
C LEU A 10 6.47 9.46 -14.37
N LYS A 11 6.71 10.46 -15.22
CA LYS A 11 7.78 10.45 -16.22
C LYS A 11 9.16 10.30 -15.57
N SER A 12 9.40 11.00 -14.47
CA SER A 12 10.65 10.91 -13.71
C SER A 12 10.78 9.62 -12.88
N LEU A 13 9.68 8.91 -12.56
CA LEU A 13 9.77 7.62 -11.88
C LEU A 13 10.24 6.50 -12.82
N ASP A 14 9.96 6.59 -14.12
CA ASP A 14 10.49 5.61 -15.07
C ASP A 14 12.02 5.59 -15.04
N ASP A 15 12.66 6.74 -14.82
CA ASP A 15 14.12 6.88 -14.72
C ASP A 15 14.73 6.22 -13.47
N LEU A 16 13.89 5.89 -12.49
CA LEU A 16 14.27 5.19 -11.26
C LEU A 16 14.11 3.67 -11.38
N ASN A 17 13.63 3.17 -12.52
CA ASN A 17 13.49 1.74 -12.79
C ASN A 17 14.88 1.07 -12.85
N PRO A 18 15.08 -0.12 -12.25
CA PRO A 18 16.41 -0.77 -12.21
C PRO A 18 17.07 -0.88 -13.59
N LYS A 19 16.28 -1.07 -14.65
CA LYS A 19 16.77 -1.11 -16.04
C LYS A 19 17.41 0.20 -16.48
N LYS A 20 16.83 1.35 -16.11
CA LYS A 20 17.33 2.68 -16.45
C LYS A 20 18.40 3.17 -15.47
N VAL A 21 18.32 2.78 -14.18
CA VAL A 21 19.34 3.11 -13.17
C VAL A 21 20.72 2.59 -13.56
N PHE A 22 20.78 1.39 -14.14
CA PHE A 22 22.02 0.80 -14.67
C PHE A 22 22.27 1.11 -16.16
N SER A 23 21.53 2.06 -16.74
CA SER A 23 21.74 2.48 -18.13
C SER A 23 22.64 3.72 -18.20
N ASN A 24 23.39 3.85 -19.30
CA ASN A 24 24.26 5.02 -19.52
C ASN A 24 23.48 6.33 -19.77
N ASN A 25 22.16 6.27 -19.93
CA ASN A 25 21.31 7.43 -20.28
C ASN A 25 20.55 8.01 -19.07
N ARG A 26 21.18 7.99 -17.89
CA ARG A 26 20.60 8.42 -16.62
C ARG A 26 21.07 9.83 -16.27
N SER A 27 20.20 10.64 -15.67
CA SER A 27 20.54 11.95 -15.12
C SER A 27 21.59 11.86 -14.00
N ASN A 28 22.64 12.69 -14.06
CA ASN A 28 23.70 12.74 -13.05
C ASN A 28 23.23 13.19 -11.67
N SER A 29 22.09 13.87 -11.58
CA SER A 29 21.50 14.32 -10.32
C SER A 29 20.03 13.94 -10.25
N ILE A 30 19.58 13.63 -9.04
CA ILE A 30 18.18 13.33 -8.71
C ILE A 30 17.47 14.54 -8.05
N ILE A 31 18.14 15.69 -7.92
CA ILE A 31 17.62 16.87 -7.20
C ILE A 31 16.29 17.36 -7.81
N SER A 32 16.18 17.43 -9.13
CA SER A 32 14.94 17.86 -9.80
C SER A 32 13.75 16.95 -9.45
N PHE A 33 13.99 15.66 -9.24
CA PHE A 33 12.98 14.72 -8.78
C PHE A 33 12.64 14.92 -7.30
N ILE A 34 13.64 15.14 -6.44
CA ILE A 34 13.43 15.39 -5.01
C ILE A 34 12.56 16.64 -4.80
N GLN A 35 12.77 17.69 -5.60
CA GLN A 35 12.02 18.95 -5.53
C GLN A 35 10.51 18.78 -5.76
N LEU A 36 10.07 17.72 -6.45
CA LEU A 36 8.66 17.40 -6.63
C LEU A 36 7.97 17.01 -5.32
N PHE A 37 8.72 16.67 -4.27
CA PHE A 37 8.21 16.20 -2.97
C PHE A 37 8.63 17.10 -1.80
N PRO A 38 8.19 18.39 -1.76
CA PRO A 38 8.65 19.36 -0.78
C PRO A 38 8.35 18.96 0.68
N ARG A 39 7.30 18.14 0.89
CA ARG A 39 6.95 17.62 2.22
C ARG A 39 7.95 16.59 2.73
N LEU A 40 8.55 15.80 1.84
CA LEU A 40 9.57 14.81 2.20
C LEU A 40 10.95 15.46 2.40
N ILE A 41 11.24 16.54 1.66
CA ILE A 41 12.51 17.28 1.75
C ILE A 41 12.80 17.73 3.19
N LYS A 42 11.80 18.18 3.95
CA LYS A 42 11.99 18.62 5.34
C LYS A 42 12.52 17.52 6.27
N LYS A 43 12.31 16.25 5.92
CA LYS A 43 12.69 15.09 6.74
C LYS A 43 14.05 14.50 6.34
N TYR A 44 14.52 14.77 5.13
CA TYR A 44 15.70 14.12 4.57
C TYR A 44 16.76 15.15 4.15
N ASN A 45 18.03 14.78 4.29
CA ASN A 45 19.12 15.59 3.76
C ASN A 45 19.25 15.34 2.25
N ILE A 46 18.90 16.35 1.44
CA ILE A 46 18.90 16.31 -0.04
C ILE A 46 20.29 15.92 -0.57
N GLN A 47 21.36 16.47 0.03
CA GLN A 47 22.73 16.22 -0.40
C GLN A 47 23.09 14.75 -0.23
N LYS A 48 22.75 14.14 0.91
CA LYS A 48 22.99 12.70 1.14
C LYS A 48 22.22 11.81 0.14
N ILE A 49 21.05 12.24 -0.32
CA ILE A 49 20.30 11.50 -1.34
C ILE A 49 21.00 11.61 -2.71
N ASP A 50 21.41 12.81 -3.10
CA ASP A 50 22.09 13.04 -4.39
C ASP A 50 23.48 12.39 -4.43
N ASP A 51 24.22 12.42 -3.31
CA ASP A 51 25.49 11.72 -3.16
C ASP A 51 25.31 10.21 -3.34
N GLY A 52 24.29 9.62 -2.69
CA GLY A 52 23.94 8.20 -2.88
C GLY A 52 23.59 7.88 -4.33
N TRP A 53 22.91 8.78 -5.03
CA TRP A 53 22.55 8.63 -6.44
C TRP A 53 23.77 8.68 -7.37
N ARG A 54 24.75 9.54 -7.08
CA ARG A 54 26.01 9.63 -7.83
C ARG A 54 26.92 8.43 -7.57
N LYS A 55 26.99 7.95 -6.32
CA LYS A 55 27.76 6.76 -5.92
C LYS A 55 27.37 5.49 -6.69
N LEU A 56 26.14 5.41 -7.23
CA LEU A 56 25.75 4.29 -8.10
C LEU A 56 26.61 4.15 -9.36
N ASN A 57 27.23 5.24 -9.86
CA ASN A 57 28.17 5.17 -10.99
C ASN A 57 29.61 4.88 -10.55
N THR A 58 29.95 5.23 -9.31
CA THR A 58 31.33 5.15 -8.79
C THR A 58 31.63 3.80 -8.15
N VAL A 59 30.63 3.18 -7.53
CA VAL A 59 30.77 1.85 -6.95
C VAL A 59 30.73 0.83 -8.08
N GLU A 60 31.82 0.10 -8.27
CA GLU A 60 31.86 -1.07 -9.15
C GLU A 60 30.96 -2.16 -8.54
N LEU A 61 29.73 -2.23 -9.03
CA LEU A 61 28.82 -3.30 -8.68
C LEU A 61 29.14 -4.51 -9.57
N GLU A 62 29.22 -5.69 -8.97
CA GLU A 62 29.49 -6.92 -9.71
C GLU A 62 28.49 -7.12 -10.86
N PRO A 63 28.93 -7.57 -12.05
CA PRO A 63 28.06 -7.71 -13.21
C PRO A 63 26.91 -8.70 -12.96
N GLU A 64 27.12 -9.74 -12.17
CA GLU A 64 26.06 -10.68 -11.75
C GLU A 64 24.98 -10.00 -10.90
N TYR A 65 25.39 -9.08 -10.01
CA TYR A 65 24.47 -8.28 -9.22
C TYR A 65 23.60 -7.40 -10.14
N ILE A 66 24.20 -6.74 -11.12
CA ILE A 66 23.46 -5.88 -12.08
C ILE A 66 22.42 -6.70 -12.86
N ILE A 67 22.79 -7.88 -13.34
CA ILE A 67 21.88 -8.75 -14.12
C ILE A 67 20.70 -9.21 -13.25
N LYS A 68 20.96 -9.66 -12.03
CA LYS A 68 19.93 -10.07 -11.07
C LYS A 68 19.00 -8.91 -10.68
N HIS A 69 19.54 -7.70 -10.57
CA HIS A 69 18.76 -6.53 -10.17
C HIS A 69 17.97 -5.88 -11.30
N LYS A 70 18.31 -6.14 -12.58
CA LYS A 70 17.51 -5.70 -13.73
C LYS A 70 16.20 -6.47 -13.90
N THR A 71 16.10 -7.68 -13.35
CA THR A 71 14.90 -8.54 -13.42
C THR A 71 13.99 -8.41 -12.21
N LEU A 72 14.49 -7.82 -11.12
CA LEU A 72 13.75 -7.63 -9.86
C LEU A 72 12.68 -6.54 -9.98
N ASN A 73 11.64 -6.68 -9.15
CA ASN A 73 10.63 -5.65 -9.00
C ASN A 73 11.24 -4.36 -8.43
N PHE A 74 10.64 -3.22 -8.76
CA PHE A 74 11.14 -1.90 -8.36
C PHE A 74 11.34 -1.79 -6.84
N GLU A 75 10.40 -2.28 -6.05
CA GLU A 75 10.47 -2.25 -4.58
C GLU A 75 11.59 -3.15 -4.03
N GLU A 76 11.65 -4.40 -4.50
CA GLU A 76 12.66 -5.37 -4.09
C GLU A 76 14.08 -4.89 -4.42
N PHE A 77 14.24 -4.23 -5.56
CA PHE A 77 15.50 -3.60 -5.94
C PHE A 77 15.97 -2.58 -4.89
N TRP A 78 15.13 -1.61 -4.54
CA TRP A 78 15.50 -0.55 -3.60
C TRP A 78 15.68 -1.06 -2.17
N VAL A 79 14.94 -2.10 -1.77
CA VAL A 79 15.14 -2.80 -0.49
C VAL A 79 16.50 -3.50 -0.44
N ASN A 80 16.88 -4.22 -1.50
CA ASN A 80 18.18 -4.88 -1.55
C ASN A 80 19.33 -3.87 -1.56
N LEU A 81 19.17 -2.78 -2.31
CA LEU A 81 20.17 -1.71 -2.39
C LEU A 81 20.32 -0.94 -1.06
N LYS A 82 19.24 -0.86 -0.26
CA LYS A 82 19.29 -0.31 1.11
C LYS A 82 20.20 -1.11 2.04
N ASN A 83 20.19 -2.43 1.89
CA ASN A 83 20.92 -3.37 2.75
C ASN A 83 22.33 -3.67 2.20
N LYS A 84 22.72 -3.06 1.08
CA LYS A 84 24.05 -3.25 0.50
C LYS A 84 25.08 -2.46 1.30
N GLU A 85 26.06 -3.18 1.82
CA GLU A 85 27.22 -2.65 2.51
C GLU A 85 28.37 -2.46 1.52
N VAL A 86 29.03 -1.30 1.59
CA VAL A 86 30.23 -0.95 0.83
C VAL A 86 31.17 -0.24 1.80
N ASP A 87 32.39 -0.76 1.96
CA ASP A 87 33.41 -0.21 2.87
C ASP A 87 32.92 0.01 4.32
N ASN A 88 32.19 -0.97 4.88
CA ASN A 88 31.56 -0.91 6.21
C ASN A 88 30.52 0.20 6.40
N GLU A 89 30.06 0.82 5.32
CA GLU A 89 28.99 1.81 5.32
C GLU A 89 27.80 1.35 4.46
N TYR A 90 26.64 1.97 4.70
CA TYR A 90 25.44 1.78 3.88
C TYR A 90 25.17 3.04 3.06
N PRO A 91 25.95 3.30 1.99
CA PRO A 91 25.92 4.57 1.27
C PRO A 91 24.57 4.87 0.62
N PHE A 92 23.79 3.82 0.31
CA PHE A 92 22.51 3.97 -0.37
C PHE A 92 21.29 3.96 0.56
N ARG A 93 21.48 3.76 1.87
CA ARG A 93 20.37 3.62 2.83
C ARG A 93 19.44 4.82 2.83
N VAL A 94 19.99 6.03 2.75
CA VAL A 94 19.21 7.28 2.74
C VAL A 94 18.42 7.43 1.44
N LEU A 95 19.06 7.16 0.30
CA LEU A 95 18.42 7.17 -1.02
C LEU A 95 17.27 6.16 -1.10
N SER A 96 17.53 4.90 -0.74
CA SER A 96 16.50 3.85 -0.78
C SER A 96 15.34 4.14 0.15
N ASN A 97 15.58 4.64 1.37
CA ASN A 97 14.50 5.02 2.28
C ASN A 97 13.62 6.14 1.71
N PHE A 98 14.23 7.14 1.08
CA PHE A 98 13.50 8.21 0.42
C PHE A 98 12.62 7.65 -0.72
N LEU A 99 13.19 6.84 -1.60
CA LEU A 99 12.47 6.26 -2.74
C LEU A 99 11.34 5.31 -2.30
N LEU A 100 11.58 4.44 -1.31
CA LEU A 100 10.54 3.59 -0.74
C LEU A 100 9.41 4.42 -0.09
N THR A 101 9.72 5.57 0.51
CA THR A 101 8.71 6.50 1.03
C THR A 101 7.90 7.13 -0.11
N VAL A 102 8.54 7.50 -1.21
CA VAL A 102 7.83 8.04 -2.39
C VAL A 102 6.92 6.98 -3.02
N LEU A 103 7.38 5.73 -3.10
CA LEU A 103 6.56 4.62 -3.60
C LEU A 103 5.35 4.34 -2.72
N SER A 104 5.51 4.35 -1.40
CA SER A 104 4.39 4.11 -0.48
C SER A 104 3.29 5.17 -0.61
N LEU A 105 3.65 6.43 -0.88
CA LEU A 105 2.69 7.50 -1.18
C LEU A 105 1.90 7.27 -2.48
N ARG A 106 2.55 6.70 -3.51
CA ARG A 106 1.85 6.35 -4.74
C ARG A 106 0.90 5.18 -4.49
N GLN A 107 1.39 4.15 -3.82
CA GLN A 107 0.63 2.94 -3.57
C GLN A 107 -0.56 3.19 -2.65
N SER A 108 -0.46 4.13 -1.70
CA SER A 108 -1.60 4.51 -0.85
C SER A 108 -2.77 5.04 -1.67
N ASN A 109 -2.51 5.88 -2.68
CA ASN A 109 -3.59 6.44 -3.50
C ASN A 109 -4.30 5.38 -4.34
N VAL A 110 -3.54 4.51 -5.02
CA VAL A 110 -4.11 3.40 -5.83
C VAL A 110 -4.90 2.43 -4.95
N SER A 111 -4.39 2.15 -3.74
CA SER A 111 -5.07 1.27 -2.78
C SER A 111 -6.39 1.87 -2.29
N CYS A 112 -6.44 3.17 -2.03
CA CYS A 112 -7.67 3.88 -1.68
C CYS A 112 -8.70 3.81 -2.82
N GLU A 113 -8.32 4.08 -4.07
CA GLU A 113 -9.24 3.99 -5.21
C GLU A 113 -9.79 2.57 -5.41
N ARG A 114 -8.94 1.55 -5.28
CA ARG A 114 -9.38 0.14 -5.30
C ARG A 114 -10.36 -0.15 -4.18
N MET A 115 -10.13 0.38 -2.97
CA MET A 115 -11.03 0.22 -1.83
C MET A 115 -12.37 0.92 -2.09
N PHE A 116 -12.37 2.15 -2.62
CA PHE A 116 -13.59 2.86 -3.00
C PHE A 116 -14.38 2.13 -4.08
N SER A 117 -13.72 1.52 -5.07
CA SER A 117 -14.38 0.68 -6.06
C SER A 117 -15.05 -0.54 -5.43
N LYS A 118 -14.40 -1.21 -4.47
CA LYS A 118 -15.01 -2.31 -3.71
C LYS A 118 -16.22 -1.84 -2.89
N ILE A 119 -16.12 -0.68 -2.25
CA ILE A 119 -17.23 -0.06 -1.52
C ILE A 119 -18.40 0.23 -2.48
N ASN A 120 -18.12 0.75 -3.67
CA ASN A 120 -19.14 1.04 -4.68
C ASN A 120 -19.82 -0.24 -5.19
N LEU A 121 -19.09 -1.36 -5.32
CA LEU A 121 -19.67 -2.65 -5.68
C LEU A 121 -20.59 -3.19 -4.57
N ILE A 122 -20.19 -3.02 -3.30
CA ILE A 122 -21.01 -3.39 -2.14
C ILE A 122 -22.27 -2.51 -2.06
N LYS A 123 -22.12 -1.20 -2.30
CA LYS A 123 -23.22 -0.24 -2.42
C LYS A 123 -23.89 -0.36 -3.80
N THR A 124 -24.55 -1.49 -4.05
CA THR A 124 -25.44 -1.61 -5.21
C THR A 124 -26.63 -0.66 -5.08
N LYS A 125 -27.35 -0.38 -6.18
CA LYS A 125 -28.54 0.48 -6.16
C LYS A 125 -29.61 0.05 -5.15
N GLN A 126 -29.71 -1.24 -4.85
CA GLN A 126 -30.66 -1.79 -3.86
C GLN A 126 -30.12 -1.69 -2.41
N CYS A 127 -28.80 -1.66 -2.21
CA CYS A 127 -28.13 -1.62 -0.90
C CYS A 127 -27.55 -0.23 -0.55
N ASN A 128 -28.10 0.86 -1.09
CA ASN A 128 -27.56 2.21 -0.92
C ASN A 128 -27.64 2.78 0.51
N ARG A 129 -28.35 2.10 1.44
CA ARG A 129 -28.52 2.51 2.86
C ARG A 129 -27.89 1.54 3.87
N LEU A 130 -26.76 0.90 3.55
CA LEU A 130 -26.03 0.13 4.55
C LEU A 130 -25.45 1.05 5.64
N GLN A 131 -25.67 0.69 6.90
CA GLN A 131 -25.01 1.34 8.02
C GLN A 131 -23.49 1.10 7.93
N THR A 132 -22.69 2.09 8.32
CA THR A 132 -21.21 2.01 8.36
C THR A 132 -20.66 0.73 9.02
N PRO A 133 -21.17 0.25 10.18
CA PRO A 133 -20.70 -1.03 10.75
C PRO A 133 -20.93 -2.23 9.82
N THR A 134 -22.09 -2.32 9.17
CA THR A 134 -22.40 -3.40 8.22
C THR A 134 -21.50 -3.34 6.98
N LEU A 135 -21.25 -2.13 6.47
CA LEU A 135 -20.33 -1.92 5.35
C LEU A 135 -18.90 -2.36 5.70
N ASN A 136 -18.41 -1.98 6.89
CA ASN A 136 -17.10 -2.39 7.37
C ASN A 136 -17.01 -3.91 7.56
N GLY A 137 -18.05 -4.53 8.12
CA GLY A 137 -18.12 -5.99 8.27
C GLY A 137 -18.03 -6.71 6.93
N LEU A 138 -18.76 -6.24 5.91
CA LEU A 138 -18.73 -6.85 4.59
C LEU A 138 -17.39 -6.63 3.87
N LEU A 139 -16.79 -5.45 4.02
CA LEU A 139 -15.44 -5.19 3.51
C LEU A 139 -14.41 -6.13 4.15
N MET A 140 -14.43 -6.26 5.47
CA MET A 140 -13.52 -7.16 6.20
C MET A 140 -13.73 -8.62 5.81
N ALA A 141 -14.98 -9.08 5.69
CA ALA A 141 -15.28 -10.43 5.21
C ALA A 141 -14.74 -10.65 3.79
N SER A 142 -14.95 -9.69 2.88
CA SER A 142 -14.42 -9.76 1.52
C SER A 142 -12.90 -9.74 1.44
N GLN A 143 -12.22 -9.12 2.41
CA GLN A 143 -10.76 -9.14 2.53
C GLN A 143 -10.24 -10.45 3.10
N CYS A 144 -10.91 -10.98 4.12
CA CYS A 144 -10.58 -12.27 4.72
C CYS A 144 -10.70 -13.42 3.70
N MET A 145 -11.61 -13.31 2.75
CA MET A 145 -11.82 -14.30 1.68
C MET A 145 -11.05 -13.98 0.37
N GLN A 146 -10.09 -13.06 0.35
CA GLN A 146 -9.35 -12.75 -0.90
C GLN A 146 -8.49 -13.90 -1.41
N GLU A 147 -7.94 -14.71 -0.49
CA GLU A 147 -7.01 -15.79 -0.81
C GLU A 147 -7.72 -17.15 -0.95
N THR A 148 -8.98 -17.26 -0.52
CA THR A 148 -9.75 -18.50 -0.46
C THR A 148 -11.13 -18.33 -1.08
N THR A 149 -11.61 -19.32 -1.82
CA THR A 149 -13.02 -19.34 -2.24
C THR A 149 -13.94 -19.61 -1.05
N CYS A 150 -15.21 -19.18 -1.14
CA CYS A 150 -16.20 -19.35 -0.06
C CYS A 150 -16.33 -20.80 0.42
N CYS A 151 -16.09 -21.78 -0.45
CA CYS A 151 -16.17 -23.21 -0.12
C CYS A 151 -14.93 -23.76 0.59
N LYS A 152 -13.82 -23.00 0.64
CA LYS A 152 -12.54 -23.43 1.22
C LYS A 152 -12.13 -22.59 2.43
N PHE A 153 -13.00 -21.67 2.85
CA PHE A 153 -12.70 -20.79 3.98
C PHE A 153 -12.87 -21.57 5.29
N GLU A 154 -11.78 -21.72 6.03
CA GLU A 154 -11.78 -22.25 7.39
C GLU A 154 -11.53 -21.10 8.37
N PRO A 155 -12.53 -20.73 9.20
CA PRO A 155 -12.36 -19.69 10.20
C PRO A 155 -11.26 -20.07 11.21
N SER A 156 -10.47 -19.07 11.64
CA SER A 156 -9.51 -19.28 12.74
C SER A 156 -10.24 -19.47 14.09
N GLN A 157 -9.57 -20.12 15.06
CA GLN A 157 -10.11 -20.30 16.42
C GLN A 157 -10.54 -18.97 17.06
N ASN A 158 -9.85 -17.87 16.74
CA ASN A 158 -10.22 -16.54 17.22
C ASN A 158 -11.59 -16.08 16.69
N ILE A 159 -11.92 -16.40 15.43
CA ILE A 159 -13.22 -16.06 14.84
C ILE A 159 -14.33 -16.87 15.52
N TYR A 160 -14.08 -18.15 15.82
CA TYR A 160 -15.04 -19.00 16.55
C TYR A 160 -15.34 -18.45 17.95
N ASN A 161 -14.30 -18.06 18.69
CA ASN A 161 -14.46 -17.54 20.05
C ASN A 161 -15.26 -16.22 20.08
N LEU A 162 -15.19 -15.42 19.01
CA LEU A 162 -15.96 -14.19 18.87
C LEU A 162 -17.44 -14.44 18.56
N MET A 163 -17.79 -15.60 18.00
CA MET A 163 -19.16 -15.99 17.64
C MET A 163 -19.95 -16.55 18.85
N THR A 164 -19.82 -15.91 20.00
CA THR A 164 -20.54 -16.27 21.23
C THR A 164 -21.78 -15.40 21.40
N SER A 165 -22.85 -15.96 21.98
CA SER A 165 -24.11 -15.24 22.24
C SER A 165 -23.92 -13.95 23.03
N SER A 166 -23.00 -13.94 23.99
CA SER A 166 -22.65 -12.77 24.80
C SER A 166 -22.11 -11.60 23.98
N ASN A 167 -21.40 -11.86 22.88
CA ASN A 167 -20.83 -10.82 22.02
C ASN A 167 -21.87 -10.32 21.00
N LEU A 168 -22.56 -11.25 20.33
CA LEU A 168 -23.53 -10.94 19.26
C LEU A 168 -24.79 -10.23 19.75
N TYR A 169 -25.24 -10.54 20.96
CA TYR A 169 -26.52 -10.05 21.51
C TYR A 169 -26.36 -9.14 22.73
N SER A 170 -25.15 -8.63 22.98
CA SER A 170 -24.83 -7.76 24.13
C SER A 170 -25.75 -6.53 24.28
N ASN A 171 -26.29 -6.01 23.17
CA ASN A 171 -27.12 -4.80 23.13
C ASN A 171 -28.63 -5.02 23.31
N LEU A 172 -29.13 -6.25 23.48
CA LEU A 172 -30.56 -6.48 23.73
C LEU A 172 -30.99 -6.10 25.15
N ASN A 173 -30.06 -5.96 26.10
CA ASN A 173 -30.36 -5.60 27.50
C ASN A 173 -30.38 -4.08 27.76
N SER A 174 -30.30 -3.24 26.72
CA SER A 174 -30.36 -1.78 26.85
C SER A 174 -31.33 -1.17 25.86
N LYS A 175 -32.62 -1.53 26.01
CA LYS A 175 -33.84 -0.71 25.77
C LYS A 175 -35.07 -1.64 25.77
N ASP A 176 -35.48 -2.07 26.96
CA ASP A 176 -36.88 -2.35 27.22
C ASP A 176 -37.48 -1.08 27.82
N ASN A 177 -38.22 -0.35 27.00
CA ASN A 177 -39.31 0.56 27.33
C ASN A 177 -39.62 1.34 26.05
N ASP A 178 -40.24 0.68 25.08
CA ASP A 178 -41.31 1.24 24.27
C ASP A 178 -42.07 0.04 23.69
N ASP A 179 -43.31 -0.08 24.16
CA ASP A 179 -44.26 -1.14 23.87
C ASP A 179 -44.50 -1.28 22.36
N ASP A 180 -44.25 -2.46 21.79
CA ASP A 180 -44.90 -2.91 20.56
C ASP A 180 -45.16 -4.42 20.68
N GLU A 181 -46.32 -4.74 21.25
CA GLU A 181 -46.90 -6.07 21.31
C GLU A 181 -47.29 -6.52 19.89
N ILE A 182 -46.45 -7.36 19.26
CA ILE A 182 -46.82 -8.02 17.99
C ILE A 182 -47.62 -9.27 18.31
N VAL A 183 -48.95 -9.15 18.23
CA VAL A 183 -49.90 -10.26 18.24
C VAL A 183 -49.76 -11.02 16.91
N PHE A 184 -49.35 -12.29 16.98
CA PHE A 184 -49.49 -13.21 15.85
C PHE A 184 -50.96 -13.61 15.72
N MET A 185 -51.61 -13.18 14.64
CA MET A 185 -52.87 -13.76 14.20
C MET A 185 -52.55 -15.05 13.43
N ASP A 186 -52.91 -16.18 14.02
CA ASP A 186 -52.95 -17.48 13.33
C ASP A 186 -54.07 -17.45 12.26
N VAL A 187 -53.72 -17.83 11.03
CA VAL A 187 -54.66 -18.21 9.96
C VAL A 187 -54.25 -19.57 9.42
#